data_AF-A0A7R9C434-F1
#
_entry.id   AF-A0A7R9C434-F1
#
_cell.length_a   1.000
_cell.length_b   1.000
_cell.length_c   1.000
_cell.angle_alpha   90.00
_cell.angle_beta   90.00
_cell.angle_gamma   90.00
#
_symmetry.space_group_name_H-M   'P 1'
#
loop_
_entity.id
_entity.type
_entity.pdbx_description
1 polymer ?
#
loop_
_entity_poly.entity_id
_entity_poly.type
_entity_poly.pdbx_seq_one_letter_code
_entity_poly.pdbx_strand_id
1 'polypeptide(L)'
;MRSELAEKKRMEAIDRIQQKQLETCRRCFHSSRMIKHLMIAMGSFTYLSVPGFQSLVDGHCLISPLSHVPSSLTADENEWEEIKNFAKSLVRMFQDRGEDCVFFEYFAGDKSKAGFPHLTIECVPLPRELGDQAPIYFKVSW
;
A
#
# COMPACT_ATOMS: atom_id res chain seq x y z
N MET A 1 0.30 -22.35 -35.73
CA MET A 1 -0.01 -23.60 -35.00
C MET A 1 0.94 -23.91 -33.81
N ARG A 2 2.25 -24.18 -33.99
CA ARG A 2 3.16 -24.41 -32.83
C ARG A 2 3.43 -23.16 -31.98
N SER A 3 3.45 -21.98 -32.59
CA SER A 3 3.60 -20.69 -31.91
C SER A 3 2.37 -20.33 -31.07
N GLU A 4 1.16 -20.52 -31.61
CA GLU A 4 -0.11 -20.25 -30.92
C GLU A 4 -0.30 -21.14 -29.69
N LEU A 5 0.11 -22.41 -29.76
CA LEU A 5 0.06 -23.32 -28.61
C LEU A 5 1.03 -22.89 -27.49
N ALA A 6 2.21 -22.38 -27.84
CA ALA A 6 3.18 -21.88 -26.88
C ALA A 6 2.69 -20.57 -26.21
N GLU A 7 2.08 -19.68 -26.99
CA GLU A 7 1.48 -18.44 -26.50
C GLU A 7 0.29 -18.70 -25.56
N LYS A 8 -0.59 -19.63 -25.92
CA LYS A 8 -1.69 -20.07 -25.05
C LYS A 8 -1.18 -20.62 -23.71
N LYS A 9 -0.19 -21.51 -23.73
CA LYS A 9 0.43 -22.04 -22.51
C LYS A 9 1.09 -20.95 -21.66
N ARG A 10 1.71 -19.95 -22.30
CA ARG A 10 2.28 -18.80 -21.60
C ARG A 10 1.20 -17.97 -20.91
N MET A 11 0.09 -17.71 -21.59
CA MET A 11 -1.03 -16.95 -21.03
C MET A 11 -1.66 -17.67 -19.83
N GLU A 12 -1.89 -18.97 -19.96
CA GLU A 12 -2.40 -19.81 -18.85
C GLU A 12 -1.44 -19.82 -17.66
N ALA A 13 -0.13 -19.81 -17.89
CA ALA A 13 0.86 -19.72 -16.82
C ALA A 13 0.85 -18.36 -16.11
N ILE A 14 0.70 -17.26 -16.86
CA ILE A 14 0.60 -15.90 -16.31
C ILE A 14 -0.65 -15.77 -15.44
N ASP A 15 -1.81 -16.23 -15.94
CA ASP A 15 -3.08 -16.17 -15.21
C ASP A 15 -3.02 -16.97 -13.91
N ARG A 16 -2.46 -18.19 -13.94
CA ARG A 16 -2.25 -18.99 -12.71
C ARG A 16 -1.35 -18.29 -11.69
N ILE A 17 -0.30 -17.61 -12.14
CA ILE A 17 0.57 -16.85 -11.24
C ILE A 17 -0.23 -15.71 -10.62
N GLN A 18 -0.96 -14.93 -11.42
CA GLN A 18 -1.77 -13.81 -10.95
C GLN A 18 -2.84 -14.25 -9.93
N GLN A 19 -3.59 -15.31 -10.22
CA GLN A 19 -4.59 -15.86 -9.29
C GLN A 19 -3.95 -16.25 -7.96
N LYS A 20 -2.82 -16.96 -8.01
CA LYS A 20 -2.09 -17.34 -6.79
C LYS A 20 -1.61 -16.11 -6.01
N GLN A 21 -1.20 -15.04 -6.68
CA GLN A 21 -0.84 -13.79 -6.01
C GLN A 21 -2.01 -13.18 -5.26
N LEU A 22 -3.18 -13.08 -5.92
CA LEU A 22 -4.40 -12.53 -5.31
C LEU A 22 -4.84 -13.35 -4.10
N GLU A 23 -4.81 -14.69 -4.20
CA GLU A 23 -5.16 -15.58 -3.10
C GLU A 23 -4.19 -15.49 -1.93
N THR A 24 -2.90 -15.28 -2.21
CA THR A 24 -1.85 -15.28 -1.17
C THR A 24 -1.46 -13.90 -0.66
N CYS A 25 -2.04 -12.83 -1.20
CA CYS A 25 -1.77 -11.46 -0.81
C CYS A 25 -2.31 -11.16 0.59
N ARG A 26 -1.47 -10.62 1.49
CA ARG A 26 -1.89 -10.29 2.87
C ARG A 26 -2.73 -9.01 2.99
N ARG A 27 -2.93 -8.29 1.88
CA ARG A 27 -3.54 -6.95 1.85
C ARG A 27 -4.79 -6.87 0.95
N CYS A 28 -4.97 -7.80 0.03
CA CYS A 28 -6.20 -7.92 -0.75
C CYS A 28 -7.39 -8.21 0.15
N PHE A 29 -8.47 -7.44 -0.01
CA PHE A 29 -9.65 -7.56 0.84
C PHE A 29 -10.30 -8.96 0.83
N HIS A 30 -10.30 -9.59 -0.35
CA HIS A 30 -10.87 -10.91 -0.58
C HIS A 30 -9.89 -12.06 -0.34
N SER A 31 -8.61 -11.78 -0.01
CA SER A 31 -7.66 -12.85 0.29
C SER A 31 -7.97 -13.49 1.65
N SER A 32 -7.86 -14.82 1.70
CA SER A 32 -7.91 -15.59 2.94
C SER A 32 -6.75 -15.30 3.91
N ARG A 33 -5.66 -14.69 3.41
CA ARG A 33 -4.47 -14.34 4.22
C ARG A 33 -4.53 -12.94 4.81
N MET A 34 -5.54 -12.14 4.48
CA MET A 34 -5.69 -10.80 5.03
C MET A 34 -6.07 -10.86 6.51
N ILE A 35 -5.34 -10.12 7.34
CA ILE A 35 -5.61 -10.01 8.77
C ILE A 35 -6.62 -8.87 9.01
N LYS A 36 -7.92 -9.18 8.90
CA LYS A 36 -9.00 -8.18 8.92
C LYS A 36 -9.13 -7.38 10.21
N HIS A 37 -8.74 -7.94 11.37
CA HIS A 37 -8.85 -7.25 12.66
C HIS A 37 -7.89 -6.07 12.83
N LEU A 38 -6.94 -5.88 11.90
CA LEU A 38 -6.05 -4.70 11.89
C LEU A 38 -6.67 -3.52 11.14
N MET A 39 -7.82 -3.68 10.49
CA MET A 39 -8.52 -2.61 9.79
C MET A 39 -9.20 -1.68 10.78
N ILE A 40 -8.97 -0.37 10.63
CA ILE A 40 -9.52 0.69 11.47
C ILE A 40 -10.73 1.34 10.79
N ALA A 41 -10.61 1.60 9.48
CA ALA A 41 -11.63 2.25 8.68
C ALA A 41 -11.62 1.70 7.25
N MET A 42 -12.76 1.81 6.56
CA MET A 42 -12.95 1.31 5.20
C MET A 42 -13.73 2.36 4.40
N GLY A 43 -13.22 2.68 3.20
CA GLY A 43 -13.90 3.44 2.18
C GLY A 43 -14.55 2.52 1.13
N SER A 44 -14.87 3.06 -0.04
CA SER A 44 -15.46 2.27 -1.14
C SER A 44 -14.39 1.51 -1.93
N PHE A 45 -13.17 2.06 -2.01
CA PHE A 45 -12.06 1.54 -2.80
C PHE A 45 -10.80 1.28 -1.97
N THR A 46 -10.72 1.84 -0.77
CA THR A 46 -9.52 1.81 0.08
C THR A 46 -9.86 1.48 1.54
N TYR A 47 -8.85 1.17 2.33
CA TYR A 47 -8.99 0.98 3.77
C TYR A 47 -7.77 1.50 4.54
N LEU A 48 -8.01 1.85 5.80
CA LEU A 48 -7.00 2.21 6.79
C LEU A 48 -6.78 1.03 7.73
N SER A 49 -5.52 0.70 8.02
CA SER A 49 -5.17 -0.38 8.95
C SER A 49 -3.92 -0.05 9.77
N VAL A 50 -3.67 -0.81 10.84
CA VAL A 50 -2.38 -0.81 11.53
C VAL A 50 -1.42 -1.83 10.91
N PRO A 51 -0.10 -1.65 11.05
CA PRO A 51 0.88 -2.65 10.63
C PRO A 51 0.67 -4.00 11.33
N GLY A 52 0.83 -5.10 10.59
CA GLY A 52 0.86 -6.47 11.15
C GLY A 52 2.23 -6.85 11.73
N PHE A 53 3.10 -5.88 11.92
CA PHE A 53 4.44 -5.97 12.48
C PHE A 53 4.61 -4.82 13.48
N GLN A 54 5.77 -4.72 14.13
CA GLN A 54 6.01 -3.65 15.09
C GLN A 54 5.99 -2.27 14.42
N SER A 55 5.05 -1.43 14.84
CA SER A 55 4.98 -0.03 14.43
C SER A 55 6.28 0.71 14.72
N LEU A 56 6.65 1.65 13.83
CA LEU A 56 7.82 2.51 14.02
C LEU A 56 7.63 3.48 15.19
N VAL A 57 6.40 3.98 15.33
CA VAL A 57 5.96 4.95 16.33
C VAL A 57 4.48 4.70 16.65
N ASP A 58 4.01 5.25 17.76
CA ASP A 58 2.59 5.27 18.09
C ASP A 58 1.81 6.06 17.03
N GLY A 59 0.67 5.52 16.61
CA GLY A 59 -0.13 6.12 15.54
C GLY A 59 0.29 5.74 14.11
N HIS A 60 1.36 4.94 13.93
CA HIS A 60 1.70 4.41 12.61
C HIS A 60 0.53 3.60 12.02
N CYS A 61 0.09 3.99 10.84
CA CYS A 61 -0.99 3.34 10.10
C CYS A 61 -0.70 3.26 8.60
N LEU A 62 -1.51 2.47 7.90
CA LEU A 62 -1.34 2.08 6.51
C LEU A 62 -2.63 2.35 5.74
N ILE A 63 -2.52 3.00 4.59
CA ILE A 63 -3.61 3.15 3.62
C ILE A 63 -3.35 2.19 2.46
N SER A 64 -4.34 1.40 2.08
CA SER A 64 -4.22 0.45 0.96
C SER A 64 -5.53 0.36 0.16
N PRO A 65 -5.47 0.17 -1.16
CA PRO A 65 -6.65 -0.15 -1.94
C PRO A 65 -7.18 -1.53 -1.56
N LEU A 66 -8.49 -1.72 -1.71
CA LEU A 66 -9.17 -3.01 -1.53
C LEU A 66 -8.77 -3.98 -2.65
N SER A 67 -8.55 -3.45 -3.86
CA SER A 67 -8.08 -4.16 -5.05
C SER A 67 -6.55 -4.33 -5.04
N HIS A 68 -6.04 -5.31 -5.80
CA HIS A 68 -4.58 -5.53 -5.90
C HIS A 68 -3.98 -4.56 -6.91
N VAL A 69 -3.49 -3.43 -6.41
CA VAL A 69 -2.76 -2.44 -7.20
C VAL A 69 -1.26 -2.52 -6.87
N PRO A 70 -0.35 -2.62 -7.85
CA PRO A 70 1.10 -2.68 -7.61
C PRO A 70 1.72 -1.44 -6.94
N SER A 71 1.32 -0.25 -7.36
CA SER A 71 1.88 1.03 -6.91
C SER A 71 0.89 2.17 -7.10
N SER A 72 1.14 3.31 -6.47
CA SER A 72 0.33 4.53 -6.63
C SER A 72 0.20 4.97 -8.09
N LEU A 73 1.23 4.72 -8.91
CA LEU A 73 1.26 5.05 -10.35
C LEU A 73 0.26 4.24 -11.18
N THR A 74 -0.17 3.09 -10.66
CA THR A 74 -1.09 2.17 -11.33
C THR A 74 -2.48 2.17 -10.70
N ALA A 75 -2.68 2.94 -9.64
CA ALA A 75 -3.99 3.10 -9.00
C ALA A 75 -4.92 3.86 -9.95
N ASP A 76 -6.21 3.50 -9.92
CA ASP A 76 -7.21 4.27 -10.64
C ASP A 76 -7.54 5.60 -9.93
N GLU A 77 -8.34 6.44 -10.59
CA GLU A 77 -8.69 7.76 -10.08
C GLU A 77 -9.46 7.70 -8.75
N ASN A 78 -10.37 6.73 -8.59
CA ASN A 78 -11.20 6.60 -7.39
C ASN A 78 -10.37 6.11 -6.19
N GLU A 79 -9.52 5.11 -6.41
CA GLU A 79 -8.58 4.60 -5.42
C GLU A 79 -7.63 5.72 -4.96
N TRP A 80 -7.08 6.48 -5.91
CA TRP A 80 -6.18 7.58 -5.60
C TRP A 80 -6.88 8.74 -4.88
N GLU A 81 -8.11 9.05 -5.25
CA GLU A 81 -8.90 10.07 -4.56
C GLU A 81 -9.19 9.70 -3.11
N GLU A 82 -9.59 8.45 -2.85
CA GLU A 82 -9.80 7.99 -1.48
C GLU A 82 -8.51 7.94 -0.66
N ILE A 83 -7.38 7.52 -1.26
CA ILE A 83 -6.07 7.58 -0.60
C ILE A 83 -5.77 9.01 -0.13
N LYS A 84 -5.98 10.01 -1.00
CA LYS A 84 -5.79 11.43 -0.65
C LYS A 84 -6.75 11.88 0.46
N ASN A 85 -7.99 11.39 0.48
CA ASN A 85 -8.98 11.77 1.49
C ASN A 85 -8.64 11.19 2.86
N PHE A 86 -8.16 9.94 2.93
CA PHE A 86 -7.59 9.37 4.15
C PHE A 86 -6.36 10.17 4.61
N ALA A 87 -5.43 10.47 3.71
CA ALA A 87 -4.24 11.26 4.04
C ALA A 87 -4.58 12.64 4.61
N LYS A 88 -5.50 13.39 3.98
CA LYS A 88 -5.98 14.69 4.50
C LYS A 88 -6.58 14.58 5.90
N SER A 89 -7.35 13.52 6.15
CA SER A 89 -7.99 13.29 7.45
C SER A 89 -6.95 12.97 8.53
N LEU A 90 -5.94 12.16 8.20
CA LEU A 90 -4.83 11.85 9.09
C LEU A 90 -3.97 13.08 9.38
N VAL A 91 -3.63 13.88 8.36
CA VAL A 91 -2.92 15.16 8.54
C VAL A 91 -3.66 16.05 9.53
N ARG A 92 -4.96 16.25 9.35
CA ARG A 92 -5.77 17.05 10.27
C ARG A 92 -5.76 16.48 11.68
N MET A 93 -5.94 15.16 11.82
CA MET A 93 -5.93 14.47 13.12
C MET A 93 -4.60 14.66 13.87
N PHE A 94 -3.48 14.50 13.18
CA PHE A 94 -2.15 14.67 13.80
C PHE A 94 -1.84 16.15 14.09
N GLN A 95 -2.26 17.07 13.22
CA GLN A 95 -2.16 18.51 13.49
C GLN A 95 -2.93 18.94 14.75
N ASP A 96 -4.13 18.41 14.96
CA ASP A 96 -4.93 18.65 16.17
C ASP A 96 -4.25 18.10 17.44
N ARG A 97 -3.30 17.17 17.31
CA ARG A 97 -2.45 16.63 18.38
C ARG A 97 -1.10 17.35 18.52
N GLY A 98 -0.83 18.37 17.70
CA GLY A 98 0.46 19.05 17.68
C GLY A 98 1.59 18.27 16.99
N GLU A 99 1.24 17.25 16.21
CA GLU A 99 2.16 16.39 15.45
C GLU A 99 2.12 16.75 13.97
N ASP A 100 3.11 16.26 13.23
CA ASP A 100 3.10 16.19 11.77
C ASP A 100 3.05 14.71 11.33
N CYS A 101 3.05 14.44 10.02
CA CYS A 101 3.15 13.07 9.51
C CYS A 101 3.87 12.99 8.16
N VAL A 102 4.60 11.89 7.95
CA VAL A 102 5.23 11.56 6.67
C VAL A 102 4.46 10.42 6.02
N PHE A 103 4.13 10.60 4.74
CA PHE A 103 3.56 9.56 3.90
C PHE A 103 4.60 9.06 2.90
N PHE A 104 4.73 7.74 2.75
CA PHE A 104 5.57 7.16 1.72
C PHE A 104 5.02 5.81 1.26
N GLU A 105 5.36 5.42 0.04
CA GLU A 105 5.22 4.04 -0.42
C GLU A 105 6.60 3.44 -0.64
N TYR A 106 6.72 2.13 -0.46
CA TYR A 106 7.93 1.41 -0.81
C TYR A 106 7.62 0.32 -1.82
N PHE A 107 8.12 0.50 -3.04
CA PHE A 107 8.03 -0.50 -4.09
C PHE A 107 9.34 -1.30 -4.17
N ALA A 108 9.41 -2.40 -3.44
CA ALA A 108 10.42 -3.43 -3.69
C ALA A 108 9.77 -4.66 -4.29
N GLY A 109 9.97 -4.83 -5.60
CA GLY A 109 9.78 -6.12 -6.23
C GLY A 109 10.82 -7.09 -5.70
N ASP A 110 10.40 -8.05 -4.88
CA ASP A 110 11.23 -9.21 -4.56
C ASP A 110 11.37 -10.04 -5.86
N LYS A 111 12.49 -9.89 -6.57
CA LYS A 111 12.75 -10.61 -7.83
C LYS A 111 12.67 -12.13 -7.67
N SER A 112 12.79 -12.65 -6.44
CA SER A 112 12.68 -14.09 -6.14
C SER A 112 11.24 -14.57 -5.98
N LYS A 113 10.27 -13.66 -5.77
CA LYS A 113 8.85 -13.96 -5.72
C LYS A 113 8.21 -13.53 -7.02
N ALA A 114 7.51 -14.46 -7.65
CA ALA A 114 6.76 -14.18 -8.87
C ALA A 114 5.59 -13.22 -8.55
N GLY A 115 5.88 -11.93 -8.63
CA GLY A 115 4.95 -10.87 -8.95
C GLY A 115 4.96 -9.65 -8.02
N PHE A 116 3.98 -8.77 -8.24
CA PHE A 116 4.01 -7.40 -7.74
C PHE A 116 3.53 -7.25 -6.29
N PRO A 117 4.10 -6.30 -5.52
CA PRO A 117 3.60 -5.96 -4.18
C PRO A 117 2.16 -5.42 -4.25
N HIS A 118 1.51 -5.33 -3.09
CA HIS A 118 0.22 -4.63 -2.94
C HIS A 118 0.52 -3.22 -2.43
N LEU A 119 0.00 -2.21 -3.12
CA LEU A 119 0.16 -0.80 -2.80
C LEU A 119 -0.18 -0.53 -1.33
N THR A 120 0.80 -0.05 -0.60
CA THR A 120 0.63 0.37 0.79
C THR A 120 1.29 1.73 0.95
N ILE A 121 0.50 2.75 1.29
CA ILE A 121 1.01 4.04 1.74
C ILE A 121 1.16 3.95 3.25
N GLU A 122 2.39 4.08 3.75
CA GLU A 122 2.65 4.18 5.18
C GLU A 122 2.45 5.63 5.63
N CYS A 123 1.84 5.81 6.80
CA CYS A 123 1.64 7.11 7.45
C CYS A 123 2.29 7.06 8.83
N VAL A 124 3.40 7.77 8.98
CA VAL A 124 4.21 7.78 10.19
C VAL A 124 4.12 9.16 10.83
N PRO A 125 3.42 9.31 11.96
CA PRO A 125 3.39 10.58 12.69
C PRO A 125 4.74 10.87 13.33
N LEU A 126 5.02 12.15 13.57
CA LEU A 126 6.25 12.61 14.19
C LEU A 126 6.05 13.97 14.88
N PRO A 127 6.90 14.31 15.87
CA PRO A 127 6.94 15.65 16.43
C PRO A 127 7.08 16.71 15.33
N ARG A 128 6.37 17.82 15.47
CA ARG A 128 6.30 18.87 14.46
C ARG A 128 7.68 19.44 14.11
N GLU A 129 8.58 19.58 15.08
CA GLU A 129 9.93 20.09 14.83
C GLU A 129 10.75 19.16 13.93
N LEU A 130 10.50 17.85 14.00
CA LEU A 130 11.11 16.87 13.08
C LEU A 130 10.43 16.87 11.72
N GLY A 131 9.11 17.13 11.66
CA GLY A 131 8.36 17.31 10.43
C GLY A 131 8.92 18.44 9.56
N ASP A 132 9.21 19.60 10.17
CA ASP A 132 9.80 20.76 9.50
C ASP A 132 11.17 20.45 8.87
N GLN A 133 11.92 19.51 9.47
CA GLN A 133 13.24 19.08 9.00
C GLN A 133 13.19 17.87 8.06
N ALA A 134 12.10 17.12 8.03
CA ALA A 134 11.98 15.88 7.26
C ALA A 134 12.40 16.06 5.78
N PRO A 135 11.99 17.13 5.06
CA PRO A 135 12.44 17.34 3.67
C PRO A 135 13.95 17.39 3.51
N ILE A 136 14.71 17.88 4.51
CA ILE A 136 16.18 17.95 4.45
C ILE A 136 16.77 16.54 4.43
N TYR A 137 16.24 15.63 5.26
CA TYR A 137 16.70 14.24 5.33
C TYR A 137 16.34 13.45 4.06
N PHE A 138 15.16 13.67 3.48
CA PHE A 138 14.74 12.99 2.25
C PHE A 138 15.33 13.59 0.97
N LYS A 139 15.85 14.83 1.01
CA LYS A 139 16.49 15.50 -0.14
C LYS A 139 17.92 15.02 -0.38
N VAL A 140 18.53 14.26 0.52
CA VAL A 140 19.87 13.68 0.32
C VAL A 140 19.77 12.46 -0.61
N SER A 141 19.56 12.71 -1.89
CA SER A 141 19.68 11.73 -2.96
C SER A 141 21.12 11.71 -3.49
N TRP A 142 21.78 10.55 -3.37
CA TRP A 142 23.04 10.25 -4.07
C TRP A 142 22.84 10.15 -5.58
#